data_AF-A0A956J063-F1
#
_entry.id   AF-A0A956J063-F1
#
_cell.length_a   1.000
_cell.length_b   1.000
_cell.length_c   1.000
_cell.angle_alpha   90.00
_cell.angle_beta   90.00
_cell.angle_gamma   90.00
#
_symmetry.space_group_name_H-M   'P 1'
#
loop_
_entity.id
_entity.type
_entity.pdbx_description
1 polymer ?
#
loop_
_entity_poly.entity_id
_entity_poly.type
_entity_poly.pdbx_seq_one_letter_code
_entity_poly.pdbx_strand_id
1 'polypeptide(L)'
;TWVTGLVFEGAGWVRDAARSACNAREESLVISKPRTVRAKRSTVVLRLGMAAMLGSASAGLAACETFDPPPKASIAGVQGSFLEGSPSDALVVRFNEPFAKKSLRFKVVRGDKALDIDPEGNLPDESGYCEAQRARGQCNGDAPAPCCNNEGLVQLASYDGRSGSADGAKVEVGEQSVTIRFDESPKIAVPYLVVVEPGLEDLDGHSTLVRQRLEFTYRAFLPGPTSLPTGPYFFLFDIAPPPLQQQLRLFAWLNVDPDAGTWEGLFTDGNRTTALNDRPGCPSDCSPNACQLFPSPACVKPSTNMGSIDEFLDFIPIKDRPVGYTFLGAGYTADLPDGTTGIGTPPFPIDIVIGSGSGVRITAVDTVIIGQISQDNTGRWRGAGSATIAKVQVNSIGEEPTTGTLSFMSLFPEEVAEVESYGEPIYKPGEVNPTAE
;
A
#
# COMPACT_ATOMS: atom_id res chain seq x y z
N THR A 1 54.08 -3.45 3.96
CA THR A 1 53.69 -4.77 3.42
C THR A 1 52.18 -4.80 3.41
N TRP A 2 51.61 -5.15 2.26
CA TRP A 2 50.30 -4.77 1.73
C TRP A 2 49.09 -4.92 2.67
N VAL A 3 48.28 -3.86 2.76
CA VAL A 3 46.91 -3.83 3.31
C VAL A 3 45.99 -3.58 2.11
N THR A 4 45.21 -4.57 1.72
CA THR A 4 44.21 -4.45 0.65
C THR A 4 42.86 -4.09 1.25
N GLY A 5 42.33 -2.92 0.84
CA GLY A 5 41.01 -2.44 1.18
C GLY A 5 39.92 -3.14 0.37
N LEU A 6 38.84 -3.53 1.06
CA LEU A 6 37.56 -3.91 0.47
C LEU A 6 36.78 -2.64 0.16
N VAL A 7 36.62 -2.35 -1.13
CA VAL A 7 35.71 -1.32 -1.64
C VAL A 7 34.37 -2.01 -1.92
N PHE A 8 33.33 -1.64 -1.18
CA PHE A 8 31.95 -2.02 -1.52
C PHE A 8 31.43 -1.08 -2.61
N GLU A 9 31.15 -1.63 -3.80
CA GLU A 9 30.41 -0.94 -4.86
C GLU A 9 28.90 -0.90 -4.50
N GLY A 10 28.51 0.10 -3.71
CA GLY A 10 27.10 0.41 -3.40
C GLY A 10 26.64 1.79 -3.89
N ALA A 11 27.45 2.51 -4.67
CA ALA A 11 27.25 3.93 -4.96
C ALA A 11 26.55 4.24 -6.31
N GLY A 12 25.81 3.27 -6.89
CA GLY A 12 25.06 3.48 -8.14
C GLY A 12 23.83 4.36 -7.95
N TRP A 13 23.06 4.13 -6.89
CA TRP A 13 21.75 4.78 -6.69
C TRP A 13 21.82 6.25 -6.26
N VAL A 14 22.84 6.65 -5.50
CA VAL A 14 22.96 8.02 -4.97
C VAL A 14 23.29 9.04 -6.08
N ARG A 15 23.90 8.59 -7.20
CA ARG A 15 24.22 9.47 -8.34
C ARG A 15 23.01 9.75 -9.24
N ASP A 16 22.06 8.83 -9.34
CA ASP A 16 20.91 8.99 -10.23
C ASP A 16 19.78 9.80 -9.59
N ALA A 17 19.57 9.69 -8.26
CA ALA A 17 18.65 10.56 -7.53
C ALA A 17 19.09 12.04 -7.54
N ALA A 18 20.41 12.29 -7.45
CA ALA A 18 20.96 13.64 -7.53
C ALA A 18 20.97 14.24 -8.96
N ARG A 19 21.00 13.40 -10.01
CA ARG A 19 20.90 13.86 -11.41
C ARG A 19 19.48 14.17 -11.85
N SER A 20 18.49 13.41 -11.37
CA SER A 20 17.07 13.66 -11.70
C SER A 20 16.57 15.00 -11.16
N ALA A 21 17.06 15.43 -10.00
CA ALA A 21 16.70 16.73 -9.40
C ALA A 21 17.28 17.96 -10.14
N CYS A 22 18.29 17.79 -11.00
CA CYS A 22 18.91 18.90 -11.75
C CYS A 22 18.36 19.09 -13.18
N ASN A 23 17.75 18.06 -13.79
CA ASN A 23 17.29 18.13 -15.18
C ASN A 23 15.78 18.40 -15.36
N ALA A 24 14.99 18.43 -14.27
CA ALA A 24 13.55 18.66 -14.35
C ALA A 24 13.13 20.14 -14.42
N ARG A 25 14.05 21.07 -14.72
CA ARG A 25 13.79 22.52 -14.64
C ARG A 25 13.78 23.29 -15.97
N GLU A 26 13.85 22.63 -17.12
CA GLU A 26 14.00 23.33 -18.42
C GLU A 26 12.91 23.16 -19.48
N GLU A 27 11.82 22.42 -19.28
CA GLU A 27 10.73 22.36 -20.28
C GLU A 27 9.34 22.58 -19.67
N SER A 28 8.92 23.85 -19.58
CA SER A 28 7.52 24.29 -19.70
C SER A 28 7.45 25.82 -19.68
N LEU A 29 7.96 26.44 -20.73
CA LEU A 29 7.85 27.88 -20.96
C LEU A 29 6.55 28.17 -21.73
N VAL A 30 5.41 28.14 -21.04
CA VAL A 30 4.16 28.74 -21.54
C VAL A 30 4.11 30.18 -21.07
N ILE A 31 4.32 31.09 -22.02
CA ILE A 31 4.27 32.54 -21.84
C ILE A 31 2.86 32.95 -21.41
N SER A 32 2.70 33.41 -20.17
CA SER A 32 1.58 34.27 -19.78
C SER A 32 2.11 35.56 -19.15
N LYS A 33 1.57 36.69 -19.62
CA LYS A 33 2.05 38.06 -19.34
C LYS A 33 1.83 38.44 -17.86
N PRO A 34 2.68 39.32 -17.28
CA PRO A 34 2.53 39.73 -15.89
C PRO A 34 1.38 40.73 -15.73
N ARG A 35 0.47 40.44 -14.80
CA ARG A 35 -0.54 41.41 -14.31
C ARG A 35 -0.08 41.93 -12.94
N THR A 36 0.21 43.22 -12.90
CA THR A 36 0.64 43.98 -11.74
C THR A 36 -0.46 44.01 -10.67
N VAL A 37 -0.17 43.51 -9.47
CA VAL A 37 -1.00 43.74 -8.27
C VAL A 37 -0.33 44.83 -7.43
N ARG A 38 -0.99 45.99 -7.35
CA ARG A 38 -0.60 47.10 -6.47
C ARG A 38 -1.46 47.04 -5.21
N ALA A 39 -0.79 47.00 -4.06
CA ALA A 39 -1.40 47.00 -2.73
C ALA A 39 -2.23 48.28 -2.47
N LYS A 40 -3.41 48.12 -1.86
CA LYS A 40 -4.25 49.20 -1.32
C LYS A 40 -3.71 49.63 0.05
N ARG A 41 -3.44 50.93 0.21
CA ARG A 41 -3.40 51.64 1.50
C ARG A 41 -4.66 52.50 1.67
N SER A 42 -4.93 52.76 2.94
CA SER A 42 -6.12 53.27 3.56
C SER A 42 -6.62 54.66 3.11
N THR A 43 -7.93 54.77 3.28
CA THR A 43 -8.87 55.88 3.31
C THR A 43 -8.35 57.23 3.84
N VAL A 44 -8.53 58.30 3.07
CA VAL A 44 -8.68 59.68 3.56
C VAL A 44 -9.85 60.34 2.84
N VAL A 45 -10.69 61.00 3.65
CA VAL A 45 -11.93 61.72 3.34
C VAL A 45 -11.65 63.02 2.60
N LEU A 46 -12.43 63.36 1.56
CA LEU A 46 -12.75 64.77 1.24
C LEU A 46 -14.03 64.94 0.41
N ARG A 47 -14.69 66.07 0.65
CA ARG A 47 -16.04 66.52 0.26
C ARG A 47 -16.13 67.18 -1.13
N LEU A 48 -17.38 67.17 -1.65
CA LEU A 48 -18.07 68.14 -2.52
C LEU A 48 -17.53 68.44 -3.93
N GLY A 49 -18.43 68.34 -4.93
CA GLY A 49 -18.25 68.98 -6.24
C GLY A 49 -19.25 68.53 -7.32
N MET A 50 -20.25 69.36 -7.55
CA MET A 50 -21.25 69.45 -8.62
C MET A 50 -20.90 68.92 -10.03
N ALA A 51 -21.87 68.22 -10.63
CA ALA A 51 -22.33 68.24 -12.03
C ALA A 51 -21.32 68.10 -13.20
N ALA A 52 -21.42 66.99 -13.95
CA ALA A 52 -21.45 66.98 -15.43
C ALA A 52 -21.80 65.57 -15.97
N MET A 53 -22.73 65.52 -16.92
CA MET A 53 -23.04 64.37 -17.76
C MET A 53 -21.76 63.77 -18.38
N LEU A 54 -21.50 62.48 -18.18
CA LEU A 54 -20.63 61.70 -19.07
C LEU A 54 -21.01 60.22 -19.05
N GLY A 55 -21.29 59.72 -20.25
CA GLY A 55 -21.55 58.35 -20.69
C GLY A 55 -21.51 57.23 -19.67
N SER A 56 -22.66 56.54 -19.55
CA SER A 56 -22.80 55.19 -19.01
C SER A 56 -21.97 54.20 -19.85
N ALA A 57 -20.65 54.19 -19.66
CA ALA A 57 -19.82 53.06 -19.98
C ALA A 57 -20.10 52.00 -18.90
N SER A 58 -21.19 51.27 -19.08
CA SER A 58 -21.43 50.00 -18.43
C SER A 58 -20.28 49.08 -18.82
N ALA A 59 -19.18 49.17 -18.10
CA ALA A 59 -18.11 48.21 -18.16
C ALA A 59 -18.76 46.88 -17.81
N GLY A 60 -19.07 46.09 -18.84
CA GLY A 60 -19.47 44.70 -18.69
C GLY A 60 -18.39 44.06 -17.85
N LEU A 61 -18.71 43.84 -16.58
CA LEU A 61 -18.00 42.88 -15.75
C LEU A 61 -18.11 41.61 -16.57
N ALA A 62 -17.02 41.26 -17.27
CA ALA A 62 -16.87 39.96 -17.86
C ALA A 62 -17.13 39.00 -16.71
N ALA A 63 -18.33 38.41 -16.69
CA ALA A 63 -18.69 37.40 -15.73
C ALA A 63 -17.63 36.32 -15.93
N CYS A 64 -16.74 36.19 -14.95
CA CYS A 64 -15.84 35.07 -14.93
C CYS A 64 -16.75 33.85 -14.85
N GLU A 65 -16.86 33.12 -15.97
CA GLU A 65 -17.48 31.80 -15.97
C GLU A 65 -16.79 31.02 -14.84
N THR A 66 -17.55 30.79 -13.78
CA THR A 66 -17.06 30.01 -12.65
C THR A 66 -17.12 28.58 -13.13
N PHE A 67 -15.96 27.99 -13.36
CA PHE A 67 -15.87 26.60 -13.76
C PHE A 67 -16.49 25.74 -12.66
N ASP A 68 -17.55 25.02 -13.01
CA ASP A 68 -18.24 24.09 -12.13
C ASP A 68 -17.75 22.67 -12.45
N PRO A 69 -16.99 22.03 -11.54
CA PRO A 69 -16.48 20.69 -11.79
C PRO A 69 -17.60 19.64 -11.68
N PRO A 70 -17.49 18.48 -12.35
CA PRO A 70 -18.44 17.39 -12.16
C PRO A 70 -18.33 16.77 -10.75
N PRO A 71 -19.33 15.96 -10.33
CA PRO A 71 -19.37 15.36 -8.99
C PRO A 71 -18.13 14.51 -8.69
N LYS A 72 -17.55 14.72 -7.52
CA LYS A 72 -16.41 14.00 -6.95
C LYS A 72 -16.87 13.08 -5.83
N ALA A 73 -16.51 11.81 -5.96
CA ALA A 73 -16.83 10.78 -4.98
C ALA A 73 -15.74 10.67 -3.90
N SER A 74 -16.16 10.24 -2.71
CA SER A 74 -15.30 9.92 -1.56
C SER A 74 -15.98 8.84 -0.72
N ILE A 75 -15.24 8.05 0.05
CA ILE A 75 -15.83 7.06 0.96
C ILE A 75 -15.93 7.67 2.36
N ALA A 76 -17.11 7.62 2.97
CA ALA A 76 -17.31 8.11 4.32
C ALA A 76 -16.58 7.22 5.35
N GLY A 77 -15.86 7.84 6.29
CA GLY A 77 -15.17 7.11 7.35
C GLY A 77 -13.83 6.50 6.93
N VAL A 78 -13.37 6.74 5.69
CA VAL A 78 -12.02 6.36 5.28
C VAL A 78 -10.99 7.34 5.82
N GLN A 79 -9.96 6.81 6.48
CA GLN A 79 -8.75 7.53 6.87
C GLN A 79 -7.55 6.90 6.14
N GLY A 80 -6.92 7.65 5.23
CA GLY A 80 -5.96 7.09 4.27
C GLY A 80 -6.67 6.14 3.30
N SER A 81 -6.37 4.85 3.39
CA SER A 81 -7.04 3.78 2.63
C SER A 81 -7.79 2.80 3.55
N PHE A 82 -8.04 3.16 4.81
CA PHE A 82 -8.71 2.29 5.78
C PHE A 82 -10.10 2.77 6.11
N LEU A 83 -11.08 1.88 6.01
CA LEU A 83 -12.44 2.12 6.46
C LEU A 83 -12.59 1.66 7.92
N GLU A 84 -13.01 2.57 8.80
CA GLU A 84 -13.39 2.23 10.17
C GLU A 84 -14.78 1.57 10.17
N GLY A 85 -14.88 0.33 10.65
CA GLY A 85 -16.15 -0.39 10.74
C GLY A 85 -16.00 -1.89 10.55
N SER A 86 -17.08 -2.62 10.82
CA SER A 86 -17.18 -4.03 10.49
C SER A 86 -17.42 -4.20 8.99
N PRO A 87 -16.89 -5.24 8.32
CA PRO A 87 -17.28 -5.55 6.94
C PRO A 87 -18.78 -5.85 6.74
N SER A 88 -19.51 -6.15 7.82
CA SER A 88 -20.97 -6.28 7.79
C SER A 88 -21.70 -4.92 7.73
N ASP A 89 -21.01 -3.83 8.05
CA ASP A 89 -21.58 -2.49 8.03
C ASP A 89 -21.76 -2.00 6.59
N ALA A 90 -22.63 -1.00 6.42
CA ALA A 90 -22.87 -0.45 5.09
C ALA A 90 -21.70 0.45 4.65
N LEU A 91 -21.21 0.24 3.43
CA LEU A 91 -20.26 1.14 2.79
C LEU A 91 -21.00 2.37 2.26
N VAL A 92 -20.55 3.57 2.64
CA VAL A 92 -21.19 4.83 2.22
C VAL A 92 -20.25 5.63 1.33
N VAL A 93 -20.64 5.80 0.06
CA VAL A 93 -19.96 6.69 -0.90
C VAL A 93 -20.67 8.04 -0.88
N ARG A 94 -19.92 9.12 -0.66
CA ARG A 94 -20.39 10.51 -0.63
C ARG A 94 -19.92 11.25 -1.86
N PHE A 95 -20.76 12.16 -2.34
CA PHE A 95 -20.46 13.09 -3.43
C PHE A 95 -20.44 14.50 -2.86
N ASN A 96 -19.55 15.36 -3.37
CA ASN A 96 -19.45 16.78 -2.98
C ASN A 96 -20.71 17.59 -3.33
N GLU A 97 -21.52 17.13 -4.28
CA GLU A 97 -22.71 17.79 -4.77
C GLU A 97 -23.80 16.79 -5.20
N PRO A 98 -25.05 17.24 -5.40
CA PRO A 98 -26.13 16.37 -5.88
C PRO A 98 -25.87 15.87 -7.30
N PHE A 99 -26.28 14.64 -7.59
CA PHE A 99 -26.06 14.03 -8.91
C PHE A 99 -27.34 13.43 -9.51
N ALA A 100 -27.39 13.33 -10.83
CA ALA A 100 -28.47 12.67 -11.53
C ALA A 100 -28.44 11.15 -11.28
N LYS A 101 -29.36 10.60 -10.49
CA LYS A 101 -29.34 9.18 -10.08
C LYS A 101 -29.22 8.16 -11.23
N LYS A 102 -29.73 8.51 -12.42
CA LYS A 102 -29.67 7.67 -13.63
C LYS A 102 -28.29 7.62 -14.30
N SER A 103 -27.42 8.58 -13.99
CA SER A 103 -26.07 8.69 -14.53
C SER A 103 -25.05 7.86 -13.71
N LEU A 104 -25.37 7.58 -12.44
CA LEU A 104 -24.53 6.80 -11.54
C LEU A 104 -24.38 5.35 -12.00
N ARG A 105 -23.13 4.94 -12.20
CA ARG A 105 -22.74 3.54 -12.39
C ARG A 105 -21.48 3.29 -11.57
N PHE A 106 -21.46 2.21 -10.80
CA PHE A 106 -20.27 1.84 -10.05
C PHE A 106 -20.11 0.34 -9.91
N LYS A 107 -18.89 -0.06 -9.57
CA LYS A 107 -18.52 -1.42 -9.17
C LYS A 107 -17.69 -1.36 -7.89
N VAL A 108 -17.81 -2.37 -7.04
CA VAL A 108 -16.88 -2.63 -5.94
C VAL A 108 -16.11 -3.88 -6.30
N VAL A 109 -14.78 -3.77 -6.36
CA VAL A 109 -13.90 -4.84 -6.87
C VAL A 109 -12.78 -5.14 -5.89
N ARG A 110 -12.32 -6.40 -5.87
CA ARG A 110 -11.18 -6.82 -5.04
C ARG A 110 -9.87 -6.26 -5.60
N GLY A 111 -9.14 -5.55 -4.74
CA GLY A 111 -7.92 -4.80 -5.04
C GLY A 111 -6.70 -5.68 -5.32
N ASP A 112 -6.61 -6.87 -4.76
CA ASP A 112 -5.47 -7.78 -4.98
C ASP A 112 -5.32 -8.23 -6.45
N LYS A 113 -6.37 -8.08 -7.26
CA LYS A 113 -6.34 -8.22 -8.72
C LYS A 113 -6.50 -6.91 -9.48
N ALA A 114 -7.15 -5.92 -8.87
CA ALA A 114 -7.42 -4.62 -9.50
C ALA A 114 -6.27 -3.60 -9.34
N LEU A 115 -5.35 -3.82 -8.40
CA LEU A 115 -4.18 -2.97 -8.16
C LEU A 115 -2.97 -3.31 -9.03
N ASP A 116 -3.08 -4.30 -9.91
CA ASP A 116 -2.12 -4.46 -11.02
C ASP A 116 -2.42 -3.39 -12.09
N ILE A 117 -2.23 -2.15 -11.67
CA ILE A 117 -2.40 -0.96 -12.48
C ILE A 117 -1.16 -0.88 -13.39
N ASP A 118 -1.38 -0.76 -14.68
CA ASP A 118 -0.27 -0.63 -15.62
C ASP A 118 0.53 0.67 -15.38
N PRO A 119 1.74 0.83 -15.96
CA PRO A 119 2.54 2.04 -15.78
C PRO A 119 1.83 3.34 -16.18
N GLU A 120 0.82 3.25 -17.05
CA GLU A 120 -0.02 4.36 -17.49
C GLU A 120 -1.18 4.66 -16.53
N GLY A 121 -1.35 3.86 -15.48
CA GLY A 121 -2.40 4.07 -14.50
C GLY A 121 -3.72 3.39 -14.88
N ASN A 122 -3.77 2.46 -15.83
CA ASN A 122 -5.00 1.80 -16.25
C ASN A 122 -5.31 0.55 -15.45
N LEU A 123 -6.60 0.30 -15.19
CA LEU A 123 -7.07 -0.97 -14.64
C LEU A 123 -6.95 -2.09 -15.69
N PRO A 124 -6.91 -3.38 -15.27
CA PRO A 124 -6.86 -4.50 -16.19
C PRO A 124 -7.98 -4.53 -17.27
N ASP A 125 -9.15 -3.93 -16.98
CA ASP A 125 -10.26 -3.81 -17.93
C ASP A 125 -10.16 -2.60 -18.88
N GLU A 126 -9.22 -1.68 -18.65
CA GLU A 126 -9.05 -0.43 -19.41
C GLU A 126 -7.97 -0.51 -20.50
N SER A 127 -6.97 -1.37 -20.35
CA SER A 127 -5.78 -1.43 -21.21
C SER A 127 -6.06 -1.87 -22.67
N GLY A 128 -7.31 -2.19 -23.02
CA GLY A 128 -7.69 -2.78 -24.31
C GLY A 128 -7.05 -4.15 -24.56
N TYR A 129 -6.18 -4.63 -23.67
CA TYR A 129 -5.48 -5.89 -23.75
C TYR A 129 -6.46 -7.06 -23.82
N CYS A 130 -7.53 -7.00 -23.03
CA CYS A 130 -8.59 -8.00 -23.06
C CYS A 130 -9.33 -8.03 -24.40
N GLU A 131 -9.61 -6.87 -24.98
CA GLU A 131 -10.28 -6.75 -26.28
C GLU A 131 -9.39 -7.25 -27.42
N ALA A 132 -8.10 -6.92 -27.38
CA ALA A 132 -7.11 -7.40 -28.33
C ALA A 132 -6.92 -8.93 -28.26
N GLN A 133 -6.91 -9.52 -27.07
CA GLN A 133 -6.82 -10.98 -26.87
C GLN A 133 -8.08 -11.71 -27.38
N ARG A 134 -9.27 -11.17 -27.10
CA ARG A 134 -10.55 -11.70 -27.64
C ARG A 134 -10.60 -11.60 -29.16
N ALA A 135 -10.19 -10.47 -29.73
CA ALA A 135 -10.16 -10.28 -31.18
C ALA A 135 -9.20 -11.27 -31.90
N ARG A 136 -8.16 -11.75 -31.21
CA ARG A 136 -7.22 -12.76 -31.72
C ARG A 136 -7.72 -14.20 -31.56
N GLY A 137 -8.92 -14.41 -31.00
CA GLY A 137 -9.45 -15.76 -30.72
C GLY A 137 -8.68 -16.51 -29.65
N GLN A 138 -7.82 -15.81 -28.88
CA GLN A 138 -6.98 -16.42 -27.83
C GLN A 138 -7.79 -16.79 -26.57
N CYS A 139 -9.10 -16.53 -26.56
CA CYS A 139 -10.03 -16.93 -25.50
C CYS A 139 -10.78 -18.25 -25.75
N ASN A 140 -10.45 -18.99 -26.81
CA ASN A 140 -11.17 -20.21 -27.20
C ASN A 140 -10.42 -21.51 -26.87
N GLY A 141 -9.48 -21.51 -25.91
CA GLY A 141 -8.68 -22.70 -25.56
C GLY A 141 -8.58 -22.94 -24.05
N ASP A 142 -8.21 -24.18 -23.68
CA ASP A 142 -8.03 -24.65 -22.30
C ASP A 142 -6.90 -23.95 -21.51
N ALA A 143 -6.28 -22.92 -22.08
CA ALA A 143 -5.26 -22.11 -21.42
C ALA A 143 -5.92 -20.81 -20.88
N PRO A 144 -5.97 -20.64 -19.56
CA PRO A 144 -6.37 -19.41 -18.87
C PRO A 144 -5.54 -18.20 -19.31
N ALA A 145 -5.88 -17.53 -20.41
CA ALA A 145 -5.48 -16.14 -20.54
C ALA A 145 -6.33 -15.34 -19.53
N PRO A 146 -5.74 -14.47 -18.68
CA PRO A 146 -6.47 -13.73 -17.64
C PRO A 146 -7.70 -12.96 -18.20
N CYS A 147 -7.62 -12.57 -19.47
CA CYS A 147 -8.68 -11.85 -20.17
C CYS A 147 -9.92 -12.68 -20.54
N CYS A 148 -9.82 -14.01 -20.48
CA CYS A 148 -10.76 -14.94 -21.09
C CYS A 148 -11.67 -15.63 -20.08
N ASN A 149 -11.30 -15.61 -18.79
CA ASN A 149 -12.00 -16.35 -17.74
C ASN A 149 -12.87 -15.46 -16.85
N ASN A 150 -13.30 -14.29 -17.34
CA ASN A 150 -13.85 -13.23 -16.48
C ASN A 150 -12.96 -12.92 -15.25
N GLU A 151 -11.65 -13.20 -15.30
CA GLU A 151 -10.66 -12.74 -14.31
C GLU A 151 -10.36 -11.23 -14.47
N GLY A 152 -11.17 -10.51 -15.25
CA GLY A 152 -11.36 -9.08 -15.05
C GLY A 152 -11.83 -8.82 -13.63
N LEU A 153 -11.43 -7.69 -13.06
CA LEU A 153 -11.76 -7.18 -11.73
C LEU A 153 -12.76 -8.06 -10.95
N VAL A 154 -12.29 -8.79 -9.93
CA VAL A 154 -13.15 -9.66 -9.12
C VAL A 154 -14.22 -8.81 -8.44
N GLN A 155 -15.42 -8.79 -9.01
CA GLN A 155 -16.49 -7.89 -8.62
C GLN A 155 -17.22 -8.44 -7.39
N LEU A 156 -17.30 -7.62 -6.34
CA LEU A 156 -18.10 -7.88 -5.15
C LEU A 156 -19.52 -7.34 -5.29
N ALA A 157 -19.65 -6.16 -5.88
CA ALA A 157 -20.94 -5.53 -6.09
C ALA A 157 -20.94 -4.62 -7.32
N SER A 158 -22.11 -4.37 -7.91
CA SER A 158 -22.28 -3.35 -8.94
C SER A 158 -23.65 -2.68 -8.88
N TYR A 159 -23.75 -1.52 -9.51
CA TYR A 159 -24.99 -0.77 -9.66
C TYR A 159 -25.03 -0.02 -11.00
N ASP A 160 -26.17 -0.06 -11.66
CA ASP A 160 -26.48 0.75 -12.84
C ASP A 160 -27.74 1.58 -12.63
N GLY A 161 -27.56 2.89 -12.46
CA GLY A 161 -28.66 3.84 -12.23
C GLY A 161 -29.65 3.96 -13.38
N ARG A 162 -29.31 3.53 -14.60
CA ARG A 162 -30.25 3.56 -15.74
C ARG A 162 -31.33 2.50 -15.61
N SER A 163 -30.92 1.30 -15.22
CA SER A 163 -31.81 0.16 -15.00
C SER A 163 -32.34 0.09 -13.57
N GLY A 164 -31.64 0.72 -12.62
CA GLY A 164 -31.85 0.53 -11.18
C GLY A 164 -31.40 -0.84 -10.69
N SER A 165 -30.61 -1.57 -11.50
CA SER A 165 -30.14 -2.91 -11.16
C SER A 165 -28.94 -2.83 -10.23
N ALA A 166 -28.94 -3.68 -9.20
CA ALA A 166 -27.82 -3.93 -8.32
C ALA A 166 -27.50 -5.43 -8.33
N ASP A 167 -26.22 -5.78 -8.20
CA ASP A 167 -25.74 -7.15 -8.10
C ASP A 167 -24.72 -7.26 -6.96
N GLY A 168 -24.75 -8.36 -6.20
CA GLY A 168 -23.91 -8.61 -5.02
C GLY A 168 -24.12 -7.68 -3.80
N ALA A 169 -25.07 -6.74 -3.88
CA ALA A 169 -25.40 -5.84 -2.79
C ALA A 169 -26.80 -5.25 -2.91
N LYS A 170 -27.34 -4.83 -1.76
CA LYS A 170 -28.48 -3.89 -1.69
C LYS A 170 -27.94 -2.45 -1.72
N VAL A 171 -28.46 -1.64 -2.63
CA VAL A 171 -27.97 -0.27 -2.87
C VAL A 171 -29.11 0.73 -2.63
N GLU A 172 -28.85 1.72 -1.77
CA GLU A 172 -29.73 2.85 -1.49
C GLU A 172 -29.10 4.14 -2.02
N VAL A 173 -29.75 4.79 -2.99
CA VAL A 173 -29.24 6.00 -3.65
C VAL A 173 -29.93 7.26 -3.11
N GLY A 174 -29.20 8.03 -2.31
CA GLY A 174 -29.59 9.35 -1.79
C GLY A 174 -29.39 10.47 -2.82
N GLU A 175 -29.40 11.72 -2.36
CA GLU A 175 -29.14 12.90 -3.21
C GLU A 175 -27.64 13.15 -3.44
N GLN A 176 -26.84 12.96 -2.39
CA GLN A 176 -25.39 13.17 -2.39
C GLN A 176 -24.61 11.97 -1.85
N SER A 177 -25.28 10.81 -1.72
CA SER A 177 -24.63 9.61 -1.20
C SER A 177 -25.26 8.34 -1.72
N VAL A 178 -24.48 7.26 -1.66
CA VAL A 178 -24.90 5.89 -1.98
C VAL A 178 -24.51 5.02 -0.79
N THR A 179 -25.47 4.27 -0.28
CA THR A 179 -25.26 3.30 0.80
C THR A 179 -25.31 1.89 0.21
N ILE A 180 -24.27 1.10 0.43
CA ILE A 180 -24.06 -0.22 -0.15
C ILE A 180 -24.01 -1.24 0.98
N ARG A 181 -24.92 -2.21 0.98
CA ARG A 181 -24.94 -3.34 1.91
C ARG A 181 -24.67 -4.61 1.14
N PHE A 182 -23.48 -5.18 1.31
CA PHE A 182 -23.08 -6.38 0.57
C PHE A 182 -23.89 -7.60 0.97
N ASP A 183 -24.20 -8.46 -0.02
CA ASP A 183 -24.83 -9.75 0.24
C ASP A 183 -23.85 -10.73 0.88
N GLU A 184 -22.57 -10.65 0.47
CA GLU A 184 -21.43 -11.33 1.10
C GLU A 184 -20.52 -10.28 1.76
N SER A 185 -20.24 -10.43 3.05
CA SER A 185 -19.35 -9.49 3.75
C SER A 185 -17.97 -9.45 3.10
N PRO A 186 -17.43 -8.26 2.78
CA PRO A 186 -16.05 -8.13 2.36
C PRO A 186 -15.09 -8.73 3.39
N LYS A 187 -13.95 -9.19 2.92
CA LYS A 187 -12.90 -9.74 3.77
C LYS A 187 -12.10 -8.61 4.40
N ILE A 188 -11.72 -8.81 5.66
CA ILE A 188 -10.81 -7.89 6.34
C ILE A 188 -9.43 -8.00 5.71
N ALA A 189 -8.68 -6.90 5.69
CA ALA A 189 -7.31 -6.84 5.17
C ALA A 189 -7.13 -7.17 3.67
N VAL A 190 -8.24 -7.33 2.94
CA VAL A 190 -8.23 -7.41 1.49
C VAL A 190 -8.45 -6.00 0.95
N PRO A 191 -7.58 -5.48 0.08
CA PRO A 191 -7.82 -4.17 -0.53
C PRO A 191 -9.03 -4.26 -1.45
N TYR A 192 -9.79 -3.16 -1.54
CA TYR A 192 -10.93 -3.01 -2.42
C TYR A 192 -10.90 -1.66 -3.13
N LEU A 193 -11.52 -1.60 -4.30
CA LEU A 193 -11.76 -0.34 -5.02
C LEU A 193 -13.24 -0.16 -5.26
N VAL A 194 -13.76 1.02 -4.92
CA VAL A 194 -14.99 1.52 -5.51
C VAL A 194 -14.62 2.23 -6.81
N VAL A 195 -15.12 1.71 -7.91
CA VAL A 195 -14.91 2.25 -9.25
C VAL A 195 -16.19 2.93 -9.69
N VAL A 196 -16.19 4.26 -9.74
CA VAL A 196 -17.29 5.05 -10.31
C VAL A 196 -17.01 5.26 -11.79
N GLU A 197 -17.87 4.70 -12.64
CA GLU A 197 -17.68 4.72 -14.09
C GLU A 197 -17.87 6.14 -14.66
N PRO A 198 -17.25 6.46 -15.82
CA PRO A 198 -17.48 7.72 -16.51
C PRO A 198 -18.97 7.96 -16.82
N GLY A 199 -19.35 9.22 -16.96
CA GLY A 199 -20.73 9.61 -17.26
C GLY A 199 -21.56 9.96 -16.03
N LEU A 200 -20.95 10.14 -14.85
CA LEU A 200 -21.63 10.64 -13.66
C LEU A 200 -21.90 12.14 -13.84
N GLU A 201 -23.17 12.49 -13.89
CA GLU A 201 -23.67 13.84 -14.16
C GLU A 201 -24.20 14.49 -12.89
N ASP A 202 -23.88 15.78 -12.66
CA ASP A 202 -24.57 16.61 -11.66
C ASP A 202 -26.02 16.94 -12.10
N LEU A 203 -26.68 17.88 -11.43
CA LEU A 203 -28.02 18.32 -11.82
C LEU A 203 -28.02 19.39 -12.93
N ASP A 204 -26.87 19.99 -13.24
CA ASP A 204 -26.69 21.05 -14.23
C ASP A 204 -26.18 20.53 -15.58
N GLY A 205 -25.85 19.23 -15.66
CA GLY A 205 -25.44 18.53 -16.86
C GLY A 205 -23.93 18.32 -17.01
N HIS A 206 -23.12 18.69 -16.02
CA HIS A 206 -21.68 18.45 -16.07
C HIS A 206 -21.39 16.99 -15.74
N SER A 207 -20.66 16.31 -16.63
CA SER A 207 -20.39 14.88 -16.53
C SER A 207 -18.92 14.58 -16.29
N THR A 208 -18.64 13.57 -15.47
CA THR A 208 -17.32 12.98 -15.35
C THR A 208 -16.90 12.35 -16.67
N LEU A 209 -15.68 12.63 -17.12
CA LEU A 209 -15.09 12.03 -18.33
C LEU A 209 -14.20 10.83 -18.01
N VAL A 210 -13.64 10.82 -16.81
CA VAL A 210 -12.73 9.78 -16.33
C VAL A 210 -13.39 9.00 -15.20
N ARG A 211 -12.98 7.75 -15.08
CA ARG A 211 -13.37 6.86 -14.00
C ARG A 211 -12.76 7.37 -12.69
N GLN A 212 -13.54 7.34 -11.61
CA GLN A 212 -13.02 7.65 -10.28
C GLN A 212 -12.77 6.36 -9.52
N ARG A 213 -11.65 6.30 -8.80
CA ARG A 213 -11.21 5.13 -8.05
C ARG A 213 -11.05 5.52 -6.60
N LEU A 214 -11.76 4.82 -5.72
CA LEU A 214 -11.72 5.05 -4.29
C LEU A 214 -11.23 3.76 -3.64
N GLU A 215 -9.97 3.76 -3.25
CA GLU A 215 -9.37 2.63 -2.55
C GLU A 215 -9.83 2.59 -1.09
N PHE A 216 -10.11 1.40 -0.60
CA PHE A 216 -10.37 1.18 0.82
C PHE A 216 -10.04 -0.25 1.22
N THR A 217 -9.76 -0.44 2.51
CA THR A 217 -9.61 -1.75 3.13
C THR A 217 -10.29 -1.72 4.48
N TYR A 218 -11.05 -2.77 4.81
CA TYR A 218 -11.57 -2.93 6.17
C TYR A 218 -10.41 -3.27 7.11
N ARG A 219 -10.28 -2.49 8.17
CA ARG A 219 -9.23 -2.67 9.17
C ARG A 219 -9.73 -3.57 10.30
N ALA A 220 -8.92 -4.57 10.67
CA ALA A 220 -9.12 -5.36 11.88
C ALA A 220 -8.83 -4.45 13.10
N PHE A 221 -9.83 -3.75 13.62
CA PHE A 221 -9.65 -2.89 14.79
C PHE A 221 -10.16 -3.47 16.10
N LEU A 222 -11.00 -4.49 16.03
CA LEU A 222 -11.56 -5.07 17.25
C LEU A 222 -10.73 -6.29 17.61
N PRO A 223 -9.85 -6.18 18.62
CA PRO A 223 -9.22 -7.36 19.16
C PRO A 223 -10.32 -8.26 19.72
N GLY A 224 -10.14 -9.56 19.55
CA GLY A 224 -11.10 -10.55 20.03
C GLY A 224 -10.45 -11.90 20.14
N PRO A 225 -11.19 -12.91 20.64
CA PRO A 225 -10.65 -14.24 20.80
C PRO A 225 -9.96 -14.72 19.52
N THR A 226 -8.77 -15.28 19.69
CA THR A 226 -7.92 -15.71 18.58
C THR A 226 -7.35 -17.09 18.83
N SER A 227 -7.20 -17.85 17.75
CA SER A 227 -6.48 -19.11 17.72
C SER A 227 -5.02 -18.96 17.28
N LEU A 228 -4.57 -17.74 16.95
CA LEU A 228 -3.18 -17.47 16.61
C LEU A 228 -2.26 -17.77 17.80
N PRO A 229 -1.29 -18.70 17.69
CA PRO A 229 -0.44 -19.06 18.80
C PRO A 229 0.64 -18.01 19.08
N THR A 230 1.06 -17.93 20.34
CA THR A 230 2.35 -17.32 20.69
C THR A 230 3.48 -18.14 20.10
N GLY A 231 4.49 -17.49 19.52
CA GLY A 231 5.66 -18.21 19.00
C GLY A 231 6.47 -17.44 17.95
N PRO A 232 7.40 -18.13 17.28
CA PRO A 232 8.26 -17.56 16.26
C PRO A 232 7.58 -17.56 14.88
N TYR A 233 7.81 -16.47 14.16
CA TYR A 233 7.27 -16.19 12.84
C TYR A 233 8.35 -15.61 11.94
N PHE A 234 8.19 -15.81 10.64
CA PHE A 234 8.93 -15.11 9.61
C PHE A 234 7.97 -14.28 8.76
N PHE A 235 8.33 -13.03 8.50
CA PHE A 235 7.56 -12.10 7.68
C PHE A 235 8.39 -11.61 6.50
N LEU A 236 7.71 -11.44 5.38
CA LEU A 236 8.21 -10.84 4.16
C LEU A 236 7.34 -9.62 3.83
N PHE A 237 7.95 -8.44 3.86
CA PHE A 237 7.31 -7.19 3.47
C PHE A 237 7.93 -6.75 2.15
N ASP A 238 7.10 -6.58 1.13
CA ASP A 238 7.54 -6.12 -0.19
C ASP A 238 6.92 -4.76 -0.48
N ILE A 239 7.74 -3.70 -0.47
CA ILE A 239 7.31 -2.31 -0.66
C ILE A 239 7.53 -1.97 -2.14
N ALA A 240 6.44 -1.85 -2.90
CA ALA A 240 6.49 -1.98 -4.36
C ALA A 240 6.68 -0.65 -5.15
N PRO A 241 6.05 0.49 -4.83
CA PRO A 241 6.35 1.70 -5.56
C PRO A 241 7.56 2.45 -4.95
N PRO A 242 8.36 3.15 -5.78
CA PRO A 242 9.38 4.09 -5.32
C PRO A 242 8.81 5.05 -4.26
N PRO A 243 9.64 5.53 -3.31
CA PRO A 243 11.11 5.50 -3.35
C PRO A 243 11.77 4.34 -2.59
N LEU A 244 11.01 3.54 -1.85
CA LEU A 244 11.54 2.50 -0.97
C LEU A 244 11.41 1.10 -1.54
N GLN A 245 11.69 0.88 -2.84
CA GLN A 245 11.65 -0.44 -3.46
C GLN A 245 12.58 -1.42 -2.73
N GLN A 246 12.06 -2.05 -1.68
CA GLN A 246 12.79 -2.78 -0.66
C GLN A 246 11.93 -3.91 -0.14
N GLN A 247 12.64 -5.00 0.14
CA GLN A 247 12.06 -6.18 0.72
C GLN A 247 12.61 -6.36 2.13
N LEU A 248 11.75 -6.19 3.13
CA LEU A 248 12.09 -6.46 4.53
C LEU A 248 11.83 -7.94 4.81
N ARG A 249 12.82 -8.60 5.39
CA ARG A 249 12.80 -10.00 5.80
C ARG A 249 12.94 -9.99 7.29
N LEU A 250 11.91 -10.42 8.00
CA LEU A 250 11.80 -10.18 9.44
C LEU A 250 11.59 -11.50 10.14
N PHE A 251 12.47 -11.83 11.08
CA PHE A 251 12.17 -12.80 12.12
C PHE A 251 11.48 -12.08 13.27
N ALA A 252 10.45 -12.68 13.84
CA ALA A 252 9.79 -12.13 15.00
C ALA A 252 9.28 -13.21 15.94
N TRP A 253 9.29 -12.91 17.24
CA TRP A 253 8.54 -13.67 18.22
C TRP A 253 7.28 -12.89 18.60
N LEU A 254 6.11 -13.48 18.39
CA LEU A 254 4.83 -12.88 18.77
C LEU A 254 4.38 -13.43 20.14
N ASN A 255 4.14 -12.53 21.09
CA ASN A 255 3.40 -12.79 22.32
C ASN A 255 1.94 -12.43 22.07
N VAL A 256 1.08 -13.46 21.93
CA VAL A 256 -0.35 -13.30 21.63
C VAL A 256 -1.17 -13.59 22.89
N ASP A 257 -2.04 -12.66 23.26
CA ASP A 257 -3.10 -12.87 24.24
C ASP A 257 -4.32 -13.50 23.52
N PRO A 258 -4.62 -14.79 23.76
CA PRO A 258 -5.66 -15.51 23.03
C PRO A 258 -7.07 -15.02 23.37
N ASP A 259 -7.28 -14.45 24.56
CA ASP A 259 -8.60 -14.01 25.01
C ASP A 259 -8.87 -12.57 24.56
N ALA A 260 -7.87 -11.69 24.70
CA ALA A 260 -7.98 -10.30 24.32
C ALA A 260 -7.88 -10.11 22.81
N GLY A 261 -7.11 -10.94 22.10
CA GLY A 261 -6.78 -10.73 20.69
C GLY A 261 -5.76 -9.63 20.48
N THR A 262 -4.88 -9.40 21.46
CA THR A 262 -3.78 -8.44 21.34
C THR A 262 -2.47 -9.20 21.16
N TRP A 263 -1.54 -8.63 20.42
CA TRP A 263 -0.21 -9.20 20.29
C TRP A 263 0.88 -8.13 20.37
N GLU A 264 2.05 -8.55 20.82
CA GLU A 264 3.28 -7.77 20.82
C GLU A 264 4.40 -8.64 20.21
N GLY A 265 5.27 -8.04 19.40
CA GLY A 265 6.35 -8.76 18.75
C GLY A 265 7.59 -7.91 18.58
N LEU A 266 8.75 -8.52 18.78
CA LEU A 266 10.04 -7.92 18.44
C LEU A 266 10.47 -8.43 17.08
N PHE A 267 10.58 -7.53 16.11
CA PHE A 267 10.95 -7.85 14.74
C PHE A 267 12.43 -7.53 14.52
N THR A 268 13.17 -8.47 13.95
CA THR A 268 14.61 -8.35 13.65
C THR A 268 14.91 -8.69 12.20
N ASP A 269 15.93 -8.06 11.65
CA ASP A 269 16.37 -8.26 10.27
C ASP A 269 16.85 -9.70 9.98
N GLY A 270 16.36 -10.26 8.88
CA GLY A 270 16.73 -11.54 8.32
C GLY A 270 17.66 -11.37 7.12
N ASN A 271 18.90 -11.82 7.24
CA ASN A 271 19.94 -11.61 6.24
C ASN A 271 20.54 -12.90 5.70
N ARG A 272 20.90 -12.85 4.42
CA ARG A 272 21.78 -13.84 3.77
C ARG A 272 23.22 -13.54 4.13
N THR A 273 23.93 -14.49 4.74
CA THR A 273 25.34 -14.30 5.09
C THR A 273 26.18 -15.51 4.69
N THR A 274 27.50 -15.35 4.67
CA THR A 274 28.42 -16.46 4.41
C THR A 274 28.38 -17.55 5.48
N ALA A 275 27.79 -17.30 6.66
CA ALA A 275 27.61 -18.32 7.69
C ALA A 275 26.70 -19.46 7.20
N LEU A 276 25.79 -19.18 6.25
CA LEU A 276 24.94 -20.18 5.63
C LEU A 276 25.69 -21.15 4.71
N ASN A 277 26.93 -20.83 4.30
CA ASN A 277 27.68 -21.64 3.33
C ASN A 277 28.08 -23.01 3.86
N ASP A 278 28.07 -23.20 5.19
CA ASP A 278 28.39 -24.47 5.83
C ASP A 278 27.18 -25.43 5.91
N ARG A 279 26.00 -25.02 5.43
CA ARG A 279 24.79 -25.86 5.46
C ARG A 279 24.90 -27.05 4.51
N PRO A 280 24.37 -28.23 4.91
CA PRO A 280 24.26 -29.38 4.02
C PRO A 280 23.50 -29.02 2.73
N GLY A 281 24.07 -29.34 1.58
CA GLY A 281 23.50 -29.04 0.26
C GLY A 281 24.01 -27.75 -0.40
N CYS A 282 24.78 -26.92 0.32
CA CYS A 282 25.37 -25.74 -0.25
C CYS A 282 26.50 -26.07 -1.25
N PRO A 283 26.61 -25.32 -2.36
CA PRO A 283 27.78 -25.41 -3.24
C PRO A 283 29.07 -25.05 -2.49
N SER A 284 30.18 -25.73 -2.82
CA SER A 284 31.46 -25.63 -2.09
C SER A 284 32.11 -24.25 -2.09
N ASP A 285 31.75 -23.37 -3.03
CA ASP A 285 32.47 -22.12 -3.30
C ASP A 285 31.54 -20.91 -3.37
N CYS A 286 30.64 -20.76 -2.40
CA CYS A 286 29.73 -19.61 -2.38
C CYS A 286 30.39 -18.31 -1.95
N SER A 287 31.56 -18.27 -1.31
CA SER A 287 32.16 -16.99 -0.88
C SER A 287 32.55 -16.09 -2.06
N PRO A 288 32.20 -14.78 -2.08
CA PRO A 288 31.63 -13.96 -0.99
C PRO A 288 30.09 -13.90 -0.96
N ASN A 289 29.43 -14.67 -1.81
CA ASN A 289 27.98 -14.84 -1.82
C ASN A 289 27.51 -15.73 -0.65
N ALA A 290 26.20 -15.79 -0.47
CA ALA A 290 25.54 -16.67 0.48
C ALA A 290 24.92 -17.86 -0.24
N CYS A 291 24.82 -18.98 0.48
CA CYS A 291 24.09 -20.14 0.03
C CYS A 291 22.57 -19.89 0.05
N GLN A 292 21.91 -20.28 -1.03
CA GLN A 292 20.47 -20.40 -1.16
C GLN A 292 20.15 -21.87 -1.43
N LEU A 293 19.23 -22.47 -0.69
CA LEU A 293 18.80 -23.86 -0.89
C LEU A 293 17.46 -23.97 -1.60
N PHE A 294 16.56 -22.99 -1.42
CA PHE A 294 15.25 -22.97 -2.04
C PHE A 294 15.16 -21.88 -3.12
N PRO A 295 14.55 -22.13 -4.30
CA PRO A 295 13.94 -23.38 -4.74
C PRO A 295 14.98 -24.43 -5.18
N SER A 296 16.24 -24.04 -5.34
CA SER A 296 17.34 -24.95 -5.65
C SER A 296 18.67 -24.42 -5.12
N PRO A 297 19.62 -25.31 -4.75
CA PRO A 297 20.95 -24.92 -4.30
C PRO A 297 21.71 -24.01 -5.28
N ALA A 298 22.07 -22.81 -4.83
CA ALA A 298 22.81 -21.82 -5.59
C ALA A 298 23.62 -20.88 -4.68
N CYS A 299 24.61 -20.21 -5.25
CA CYS A 299 25.32 -19.10 -4.60
C CYS A 299 24.73 -17.78 -5.08
N VAL A 300 24.15 -17.00 -4.16
CA VAL A 300 23.49 -15.73 -4.48
C VAL A 300 24.03 -14.57 -3.66
N LYS A 301 24.02 -13.39 -4.27
CA LYS A 301 24.42 -12.17 -3.56
C LYS A 301 23.53 -11.99 -2.32
N PRO A 302 24.07 -11.55 -1.18
CA PRO A 302 23.26 -11.25 0.02
C PRO A 302 22.10 -10.29 -0.23
N SER A 303 22.27 -9.36 -1.19
CA SER A 303 21.27 -8.37 -1.57
C SER A 303 20.17 -8.91 -2.51
N THR A 304 20.27 -10.16 -2.98
CA THR A 304 19.24 -10.76 -3.83
C THR A 304 17.94 -10.84 -3.05
N ASN A 305 16.84 -10.38 -3.66
CA ASN A 305 15.51 -10.50 -3.07
C ASN A 305 15.13 -11.98 -2.89
N MET A 306 14.31 -12.23 -1.88
CA MET A 306 13.59 -13.47 -1.67
C MET A 306 12.50 -13.61 -2.73
N GLY A 307 12.39 -14.78 -3.36
CA GLY A 307 11.36 -15.05 -4.36
C GLY A 307 10.01 -15.45 -3.75
N SER A 308 10.01 -16.12 -2.59
CA SER A 308 8.80 -16.53 -1.87
C SER A 308 9.08 -16.71 -0.38
N ILE A 309 8.04 -16.67 0.47
CA ILE A 309 8.16 -16.87 1.93
C ILE A 309 8.81 -18.21 2.32
N ASP A 310 8.76 -19.21 1.44
CA ASP A 310 9.33 -20.55 1.68
C ASP A 310 10.87 -20.58 1.66
N GLU A 311 11.52 -19.51 1.19
CA GLU A 311 12.99 -19.34 1.26
C GLU A 311 13.50 -18.93 2.65
N PHE A 312 12.66 -18.93 3.71
CA PHE A 312 13.02 -18.30 5.00
C PHE A 312 14.28 -18.91 5.65
N LEU A 313 14.53 -20.20 5.41
CA LEU A 313 15.75 -20.87 5.89
C LEU A 313 17.03 -20.34 5.25
N ASP A 314 16.94 -19.66 4.11
CA ASP A 314 18.09 -19.00 3.47
C ASP A 314 18.42 -17.64 4.10
N PHE A 315 17.80 -17.33 5.24
CA PHE A 315 18.03 -16.12 6.01
C PHE A 315 18.29 -16.48 7.47
N ILE A 316 19.11 -15.67 8.15
CA ILE A 316 19.34 -15.77 9.58
C ILE A 316 19.01 -14.45 10.27
N PRO A 317 18.46 -14.47 11.49
CA PRO A 317 18.24 -13.28 12.28
C PRO A 317 19.58 -12.63 12.64
N ILE A 318 19.62 -11.31 12.52
CA ILE A 318 20.74 -10.48 12.93
C ILE A 318 20.22 -9.40 13.86
N LYS A 319 20.83 -9.27 15.03
CA LYS A 319 20.47 -8.24 16.01
C LYS A 319 21.37 -7.01 15.90
N ASP A 320 20.80 -5.86 16.27
CA ASP A 320 21.47 -4.63 16.72
C ASP A 320 22.78 -4.31 15.99
N ARG A 321 22.77 -4.41 14.66
CA ARG A 321 23.83 -3.81 13.86
C ARG A 321 23.50 -2.34 13.67
N PRO A 322 24.53 -1.47 13.54
CA PRO A 322 24.33 -0.08 13.11
C PRO A 322 23.71 0.03 11.70
N VAL A 323 23.35 -1.09 11.08
CA VAL A 323 22.74 -1.24 9.76
C VAL A 323 21.69 -2.35 9.89
N GLY A 324 20.50 -2.13 9.36
CA GLY A 324 19.37 -3.05 9.44
C GLY A 324 18.17 -2.38 10.09
N TYR A 325 17.31 -3.21 10.67
CA TYR A 325 16.12 -2.77 11.39
C TYR A 325 15.84 -3.72 12.55
N THR A 326 15.41 -3.14 13.67
CA THR A 326 14.82 -3.86 14.79
C THR A 326 13.77 -2.96 15.38
N PHE A 327 12.55 -3.46 15.53
CA PHE A 327 11.45 -2.66 16.04
C PHE A 327 10.45 -3.50 16.81
N LEU A 328 9.80 -2.86 17.76
CA LEU A 328 8.68 -3.44 18.48
C LEU A 328 7.40 -3.16 17.68
N GLY A 329 6.69 -4.21 17.31
CA GLY A 329 5.34 -4.13 16.77
C GLY A 329 4.33 -4.56 17.83
N ALA A 330 3.16 -3.93 17.81
CA ALA A 330 2.02 -4.38 18.58
C ALA A 330 0.77 -4.27 17.71
N GLY A 331 -0.22 -5.08 18.00
CA GLY A 331 -1.43 -5.09 17.21
C GLY A 331 -2.56 -5.90 17.79
N TYR A 332 -3.52 -6.12 16.91
CA TYR A 332 -4.77 -6.81 17.18
C TYR A 332 -4.89 -8.02 16.27
N THR A 333 -5.61 -9.01 16.75
CA THR A 333 -5.97 -10.20 16.02
C THR A 333 -7.33 -10.71 16.51
N ALA A 334 -8.08 -11.37 15.64
CA ALA A 334 -9.37 -11.95 15.98
C ALA A 334 -9.72 -13.04 14.98
N ASP A 335 -10.31 -14.13 15.44
CA ASP A 335 -10.84 -15.16 14.56
C ASP A 335 -12.09 -14.67 13.84
N LEU A 336 -12.15 -14.96 12.54
CA LEU A 336 -13.20 -14.55 11.63
C LEU A 336 -14.17 -15.72 11.37
N PRO A 337 -15.44 -15.44 11.02
CA PRO A 337 -16.44 -16.48 10.78
C PRO A 337 -16.08 -17.48 9.66
N ASP A 338 -15.19 -17.10 8.74
CA ASP A 338 -14.72 -17.94 7.65
C ASP A 338 -13.59 -18.92 8.05
N GLY A 339 -13.22 -18.94 9.34
CA GLY A 339 -12.16 -19.79 9.88
C GLY A 339 -10.75 -19.23 9.70
N THR A 340 -10.61 -18.03 9.12
CA THR A 340 -9.34 -17.30 9.12
C THR A 340 -9.21 -16.45 10.37
N THR A 341 -8.01 -15.96 10.65
CA THR A 341 -7.71 -15.02 11.72
C THR A 341 -7.27 -13.70 11.10
N GLY A 342 -7.98 -12.61 11.39
CA GLY A 342 -7.53 -11.27 11.01
C GLY A 342 -6.35 -10.85 11.87
N ILE A 343 -5.37 -10.16 11.29
CA ILE A 343 -4.28 -9.49 12.01
C ILE A 343 -4.19 -8.04 11.55
N GLY A 344 -3.88 -7.13 12.47
CA GLY A 344 -3.60 -5.74 12.12
C GLY A 344 -2.85 -5.00 13.21
N THR A 345 -2.35 -3.81 12.89
CA THR A 345 -1.67 -2.93 13.84
C THR A 345 -2.38 -1.58 13.93
N PRO A 346 -2.31 -0.84 15.06
CA PRO A 346 -2.40 0.61 15.03
C PRO A 346 -1.24 1.20 14.19
N PRO A 347 -1.29 2.49 13.80
CA PRO A 347 -0.15 3.13 13.15
C PRO A 347 1.07 3.13 14.07
N PHE A 348 2.24 2.75 13.55
CA PHE A 348 3.51 2.74 14.27
C PHE A 348 4.68 3.10 13.34
N PRO A 349 5.79 3.63 13.87
CA PRO A 349 6.96 3.93 13.04
C PRO A 349 7.85 2.70 12.85
N ILE A 350 8.52 2.60 11.69
CA ILE A 350 9.63 1.67 11.45
C ILE A 350 10.86 2.48 11.07
N ASP A 351 11.96 2.26 11.79
CA ASP A 351 13.26 2.84 11.48
C ASP A 351 14.16 1.80 10.81
N ILE A 352 14.68 2.16 9.64
CA ILE A 352 15.62 1.36 8.84
C ILE A 352 16.90 2.16 8.69
N VAL A 353 18.03 1.58 9.07
CA VAL A 353 19.35 2.18 8.90
C VAL A 353 20.10 1.46 7.80
N ILE A 354 20.52 2.19 6.75
CA ILE A 354 21.19 1.62 5.59
C ILE A 354 22.66 2.03 5.53
N GLY A 355 23.50 1.02 5.29
CA GLY A 355 24.92 1.14 4.99
C GLY A 355 25.79 1.38 6.22
N SER A 356 26.87 0.60 6.34
CA SER A 356 27.83 0.74 7.43
C SER A 356 28.63 2.02 7.22
N GLY A 357 28.20 3.11 7.84
CA GLY A 357 28.90 4.40 7.85
C GLY A 357 28.27 5.52 7.01
N SER A 358 27.30 5.23 6.14
CA SER A 358 26.54 6.29 5.44
C SER A 358 25.48 6.94 6.33
N GLY A 359 25.02 6.24 7.36
CA GLY A 359 24.05 6.76 8.33
C GLY A 359 22.71 7.18 7.70
N VAL A 360 22.37 6.61 6.54
CA VAL A 360 21.09 6.90 5.89
C VAL A 360 20.01 6.25 6.73
N ARG A 361 19.19 7.09 7.37
CA ARG A 361 18.03 6.65 8.13
C ARG A 361 16.79 6.84 7.29
N ILE A 362 16.06 5.75 7.12
CA ILE A 362 14.76 5.71 6.49
C ILE A 362 13.76 5.45 7.61
N THR A 363 12.85 6.38 7.84
CA THR A 363 11.76 6.22 8.80
C THR A 363 10.45 6.11 8.04
N ALA A 364 9.82 4.94 8.12
CA ALA A 364 8.43 4.77 7.71
C ALA A 364 7.55 5.24 8.87
N VAL A 365 6.78 6.30 8.65
CA VAL A 365 5.90 6.92 9.65
C VAL A 365 4.47 6.46 9.42
N ASP A 366 3.77 6.20 10.53
CA ASP A 366 2.38 5.71 10.55
C ASP A 366 2.20 4.46 9.68
N THR A 367 3.12 3.51 9.81
CA THR A 367 3.00 2.20 9.20
C THR A 367 1.82 1.46 9.80
N VAL A 368 0.97 0.94 8.94
CA VAL A 368 -0.16 0.09 9.31
C VAL A 368 0.00 -1.22 8.57
N ILE A 369 -0.04 -2.31 9.32
CA ILE A 369 -0.06 -3.66 8.78
C ILE A 369 -1.46 -4.22 8.98
N ILE A 370 -1.94 -4.92 7.97
CA ILE A 370 -3.20 -5.67 8.01
C ILE A 370 -3.01 -6.96 7.24
N GLY A 371 -3.58 -8.06 7.70
CA GLY A 371 -3.53 -9.34 7.00
C GLY A 371 -4.61 -10.32 7.47
N GLN A 372 -4.62 -11.47 6.82
CA GLN A 372 -5.39 -12.64 7.24
C GLN A 372 -4.46 -13.85 7.33
N ILE A 373 -4.69 -14.68 8.34
CA ILE A 373 -3.90 -15.87 8.66
C ILE A 373 -4.82 -17.08 8.68
N SER A 374 -4.32 -18.24 8.26
CA SER A 374 -5.00 -19.51 8.44
C SER A 374 -3.97 -20.61 8.63
N GLN A 375 -4.38 -21.74 9.22
CA GLN A 375 -3.54 -22.94 9.23
C GLN A 375 -3.60 -23.62 7.86
N ASP A 376 -2.43 -23.95 7.32
CA ASP A 376 -2.33 -24.83 6.17
C ASP A 376 -2.52 -26.31 6.57
N ASN A 377 -2.47 -27.20 5.59
CA ASN A 377 -2.64 -28.65 5.79
C ASN A 377 -1.51 -29.31 6.61
N THR A 378 -0.42 -28.60 6.88
CA THR A 378 0.68 -29.04 7.76
C THR A 378 0.50 -28.56 9.20
N GLY A 379 -0.56 -27.78 9.48
CA GLY A 379 -0.80 -27.13 10.76
C GLY A 379 0.02 -25.85 10.95
N ARG A 380 0.72 -25.38 9.91
CA ARG A 380 1.49 -24.14 9.95
C ARG A 380 0.56 -22.96 9.71
N TRP A 381 0.70 -21.92 10.52
CA TRP A 381 0.01 -20.66 10.27
C TRP A 381 0.68 -19.94 9.10
N ARG A 382 -0.08 -19.64 8.06
CA ARG A 382 0.35 -18.84 6.92
C ARG A 382 -0.64 -17.73 6.67
N GLY A 383 -0.14 -16.59 6.22
CA GLY A 383 -1.01 -15.49 5.88
C GLY A 383 -0.40 -14.53 4.88
N ALA A 384 -1.27 -13.68 4.39
CA ALA A 384 -0.96 -12.60 3.47
C ALA A 384 -1.70 -11.34 3.91
N GLY A 385 -1.21 -10.20 3.44
CA GLY A 385 -1.77 -8.91 3.81
C GLY A 385 -1.16 -7.77 3.03
N SER A 386 -1.34 -6.58 3.58
CA SER A 386 -0.74 -5.36 3.06
C SER A 386 -0.16 -4.52 4.19
N ALA A 387 0.81 -3.70 3.81
CA ALA A 387 1.34 -2.65 4.65
C ALA A 387 1.09 -1.32 3.94
N THR A 388 0.64 -0.31 4.68
CA THR A 388 0.59 1.06 4.18
C THR A 388 1.50 1.93 5.02
N ILE A 389 2.25 2.79 4.39
CA ILE A 389 3.14 3.75 5.04
C ILE A 389 2.63 5.13 4.64
N ALA A 390 2.08 5.88 5.59
CA ALA A 390 1.51 7.18 5.29
C ALA A 390 2.57 8.20 4.88
N LYS A 391 3.79 8.07 5.40
CA LYS A 391 4.91 8.94 5.04
C LYS A 391 6.22 8.20 5.18
N VAL A 392 7.05 8.29 4.16
CA VAL A 392 8.45 7.86 4.23
C VAL A 392 9.33 9.07 4.49
N GLN A 393 10.32 8.95 5.36
CA GLN A 393 11.32 9.99 5.59
C GLN A 393 12.71 9.44 5.32
N VAL A 394 13.43 10.01 4.35
CA VAL A 394 14.84 9.70 4.09
C VAL A 394 15.68 10.87 4.57
N ASN A 395 16.48 10.69 5.62
CA ASN A 395 17.27 11.76 6.25
C ASN A 395 16.45 13.04 6.51
N SER A 396 15.21 12.89 7.01
CA SER A 396 14.23 13.96 7.28
C SER A 396 13.54 14.59 6.06
N ILE A 397 13.83 14.13 4.84
CA ILE A 397 13.09 14.54 3.64
C ILE A 397 11.87 13.64 3.51
N GLY A 398 10.68 14.26 3.51
CA GLY A 398 9.42 13.54 3.37
C GLY A 398 9.18 13.14 1.92
N GLU A 399 8.82 11.88 1.75
CA GLU A 399 8.39 11.27 0.49
C GLU A 399 6.90 10.94 0.56
N GLU A 400 6.30 10.68 -0.59
CA GLU A 400 4.89 10.33 -0.73
C GLU A 400 4.54 9.03 0.02
N PRO A 401 3.25 8.83 0.37
CA PRO A 401 2.77 7.56 0.92
C PRO A 401 3.14 6.39 0.00
N THR A 402 3.41 5.23 0.59
CA THR A 402 3.69 4.00 -0.17
C THR A 402 2.93 2.82 0.43
N THR A 403 2.74 1.78 -0.38
CA THR A 403 2.08 0.54 0.01
C THR A 403 2.99 -0.65 -0.30
N GLY A 404 2.74 -1.73 0.40
CA GLY A 404 3.46 -2.98 0.21
C GLY A 404 2.57 -4.17 0.46
N THR A 405 3.04 -5.32 0.00
CA THR A 405 2.43 -6.62 0.33
C THR A 405 3.11 -7.21 1.55
N LEU A 406 2.35 -8.03 2.28
CA LEU A 406 2.83 -8.78 3.42
C LEU A 406 2.60 -10.26 3.15
N SER A 407 3.60 -11.09 3.42
CA SER A 407 3.46 -12.53 3.58
C SER A 407 4.10 -12.94 4.90
N PHE A 408 3.57 -13.95 5.57
CA PHE A 408 4.19 -14.44 6.80
C PHE A 408 3.80 -15.88 7.10
N MET A 409 4.63 -16.53 7.93
CA MET A 409 4.43 -17.91 8.35
C MET A 409 4.95 -18.15 9.76
N SER A 410 4.31 -19.06 10.51
CA SER A 410 4.86 -19.58 11.76
C SER A 410 6.02 -20.53 11.49
N LEU A 411 6.98 -20.58 12.41
CA LEU A 411 8.12 -21.48 12.36
C LEU A 411 7.93 -22.65 13.33
N PHE A 412 8.28 -23.85 12.87
CA PHE A 412 8.33 -25.03 13.74
C PHE A 412 9.60 -25.03 14.59
N PRO A 413 9.61 -25.70 15.76
CA PRO A 413 10.77 -25.71 16.66
C PRO A 413 12.08 -26.16 16.00
N GLU A 414 12.03 -27.14 15.11
CA GLU A 414 13.19 -27.63 14.37
C GLU A 414 13.76 -26.58 13.40
N GLU A 415 12.90 -25.75 12.81
CA GLU A 415 13.31 -24.69 11.88
C GLU A 415 13.92 -23.51 12.65
N VAL A 416 13.36 -23.20 13.82
CA VAL A 416 13.95 -22.22 14.74
C VAL A 416 15.36 -22.67 15.14
N ALA A 417 15.50 -23.92 15.57
CA ALA A 417 16.81 -24.48 15.92
C ALA A 417 17.80 -24.45 14.75
N GLU A 418 17.33 -24.71 13.52
CA GLU A 418 18.16 -24.63 12.33
C GLU A 418 18.64 -23.20 12.06
N VAL A 419 17.72 -22.23 12.03
CA VAL A 419 18.04 -20.83 11.76
C VAL A 419 18.97 -20.25 12.83
N GLU A 420 18.70 -20.54 14.12
CA GLU A 420 19.52 -20.09 15.25
C GLU A 420 20.89 -20.78 15.31
N SER A 421 21.08 -21.94 14.67
CA SER A 421 22.39 -22.61 14.62
C SER A 421 23.42 -21.89 13.76
N TYR A 422 22.98 -21.02 12.84
CA TYR A 422 23.82 -20.19 11.98
C TYR A 422 23.72 -18.69 12.30
N GLY A 423 22.70 -18.29 13.05
CA GLY A 423 22.36 -16.91 13.34
C GLY A 423 22.32 -16.58 14.83
N GLU A 424 21.64 -15.49 15.15
CA GLU A 424 21.29 -15.15 16.51
C GLU A 424 19.96 -15.80 16.94
N PRO A 425 19.59 -15.77 18.23
CA PRO A 425 18.26 -16.18 18.66
C PRO A 425 17.15 -15.33 18.05
N ILE A 426 15.96 -15.89 17.88
CA ILE A 426 14.74 -15.11 17.63
C ILE A 426 14.26 -14.53 18.98
N TYR A 427 14.43 -13.23 19.14
CA TYR A 427 14.23 -12.56 20.43
C TYR A 427 12.77 -12.35 20.80
N LYS A 428 12.43 -12.58 22.08
CA LYS A 428 11.09 -12.26 22.59
C LYS A 428 10.98 -10.78 22.99
N PRO A 429 9.77 -10.19 22.94
CA PRO A 429 9.51 -8.90 23.56
C PRO A 429 9.99 -8.88 25.02
N GLY A 430 10.76 -7.84 25.38
CA GLY A 430 11.32 -7.65 26.72
C GLY A 430 12.64 -8.38 27.02
N GLU A 431 13.13 -9.28 26.16
CA GLU A 431 14.43 -9.94 26.34
C GLU A 431 15.61 -9.06 25.88
N VAL A 432 15.34 -8.04 25.08
CA VAL A 432 16.35 -7.10 24.58
C VAL A 432 16.19 -5.78 25.30
N ASN A 433 17.29 -5.27 25.86
CA ASN A 433 17.33 -3.92 26.43
C ASN A 433 17.32 -2.94 25.24
N PRO A 434 16.24 -2.18 25.00
CA PRO A 434 16.13 -1.30 23.83
C PRO A 434 17.05 -0.07 23.92
N THR A 435 17.83 0.06 25.00
CA THR A 435 18.72 1.19 25.27
C THR A 435 20.19 0.89 24.99
N ALA A 436 20.51 -0.10 24.16
CA ALA A 436 21.87 -0.31 23.68
C ALA A 436 22.17 0.54 22.43
N GLU A 437 21.94 1.86 22.52
CA GLU A 437 22.53 2.88 21.65
C GLU A 437 23.46 3.79 22.46
#